data_AF-A0A931YN09-F1
#
_entry.id   AF-A0A931YN09-F1
#
_cell.length_a   1.000
_cell.length_b   1.000
_cell.length_c   1.000
_cell.angle_alpha   90.00
_cell.angle_beta   90.00
_cell.angle_gamma   90.00
#
_symmetry.space_group_name_H-M   'P 1'
#
loop_
_entity.id
_entity.type
_entity.pdbx_description
1 polymer ?
#
loop_
_entity_poly.entity_id
_entity_poly.type
_entity_poly.pdbx_seq_one_letter_code
_entity_poly.pdbx_strand_id
1 'polypeptide(L)'
;MSPRFGEPSWSYTGRQFERDFVGSITQDRAYQEALQKVATPDGFVRFDAALRLVRAHQPWDPTNPDADLLRDLRLEIIDQLHLREQDADRVRAYTAVGSPLDIFHGIDAFIEYQDQKTENVRRITLDLTLKEHKDADQRKANILIRELPAPEEDTYLQAVTRYAKEAMRFLQPSARHEHPPRRP
;
A
#
# COMPACT_ATOMS: atom_id res chain seq x y z
N MET A 1 29.99 34.34 19.30
CA MET A 1 30.19 33.72 17.98
C MET A 1 29.78 32.26 18.09
N SER A 2 28.60 31.91 17.55
CA SER A 2 28.19 30.51 17.38
C SER A 2 28.54 30.08 15.95
N PRO A 3 29.14 28.89 15.81
CA PRO A 3 28.55 27.87 14.93
C PRO A 3 28.71 26.47 15.56
N ARG A 4 27.95 25.42 15.25
CA ARG A 4 26.86 25.12 14.31
C ARG A 4 26.18 23.88 14.91
N PHE A 5 24.85 23.82 14.88
CA PHE A 5 24.12 22.59 15.16
C PHE A 5 24.63 21.50 14.21
N GLY A 6 25.04 20.37 14.77
CA GLY A 6 25.39 19.19 14.01
C GLY A 6 24.13 18.65 13.34
N GLU A 7 24.08 18.74 12.01
CA GLU A 7 23.12 17.98 11.22
C GLU A 7 23.46 16.48 11.38
N PRO A 8 22.49 15.63 11.77
CA PRO A 8 22.70 14.20 11.72
C PRO A 8 22.68 13.76 10.25
N SER A 9 23.86 13.56 9.65
CA SER A 9 23.98 12.86 8.37
C SER A 9 23.80 11.35 8.60
N TRP A 10 22.55 10.89 8.67
CA TRP A 10 22.24 9.47 8.57
C TRP A 10 21.83 9.17 7.13
N SER A 11 22.52 8.24 6.47
CA SER A 11 22.09 7.67 5.20
C SER A 11 20.80 6.88 5.43
N TYR A 12 19.68 7.59 5.49
CA TYR A 12 18.34 7.03 5.61
C TYR A 12 18.08 6.17 4.38
N THR A 13 18.16 4.85 4.53
CA THR A 13 18.01 3.92 3.41
C THR A 13 16.54 3.82 3.01
N GLY A 14 16.24 3.62 1.71
CA GLY A 14 14.85 3.47 1.24
C GLY A 14 14.06 2.40 2.00
N ARG A 15 14.72 1.31 2.41
CA ARG A 15 14.10 0.26 3.22
C ARG A 15 13.71 0.69 4.64
N GLN A 16 14.46 1.62 5.23
CA GLN A 16 14.10 2.17 6.54
C GLN A 16 12.91 3.13 6.40
N PHE A 17 12.91 3.97 5.36
CA PHE A 17 11.75 4.78 5.01
C PHE A 17 10.48 3.95 4.81
N GLU A 18 10.54 2.88 4.01
CA GLU A 18 9.40 1.98 3.80
C GLU A 18 8.87 1.42 5.12
N ARG A 19 9.75 0.92 6.00
CA ARG A 19 9.35 0.36 7.29
C ARG A 19 8.76 1.40 8.24
N ASP A 20 9.28 2.61 8.25
CA ASP A 20 8.80 3.63 9.17
C ASP A 20 7.38 4.08 8.78
N PHE A 21 7.05 4.09 7.48
CA PHE A 21 5.73 4.52 7.00
C PHE A 21 4.69 3.40 6.86
N VAL A 22 5.08 2.20 6.42
CA VAL A 22 4.14 1.09 6.20
C VAL A 22 4.40 -0.14 7.07
N GLY A 23 5.43 -0.09 7.93
CA GLY A 23 5.85 -1.21 8.76
C GLY A 23 6.34 -2.42 7.96
N SER A 24 6.44 -3.61 8.57
CA SER A 24 6.94 -4.81 7.88
C SER A 24 6.27 -6.11 8.31
N ILE A 25 6.25 -7.08 7.41
CA ILE A 25 5.69 -8.41 7.67
C ILE A 25 6.40 -9.12 8.85
N THR A 26 5.65 -9.87 9.64
CA THR A 26 6.22 -10.74 10.68
C THR A 26 6.83 -11.99 10.05
N GLN A 27 8.14 -12.16 10.19
CA GLN A 27 8.86 -13.32 9.64
C GLN A 27 9.08 -14.43 10.68
N ASP A 28 8.01 -14.84 11.34
CA ASP A 28 8.06 -15.91 12.33
C ASP A 28 8.24 -17.31 11.70
N ARG A 29 8.33 -18.35 12.54
CA ARG A 29 8.47 -19.72 12.06
C ARG A 29 7.32 -20.14 11.14
N ALA A 30 6.08 -19.74 11.45
CA ALA A 30 4.92 -20.10 10.64
C ALA A 30 5.01 -19.48 9.25
N TYR A 31 5.45 -18.22 9.16
CA TYR A 31 5.72 -17.54 7.91
C TYR A 31 6.81 -18.25 7.10
N GLN A 32 7.93 -18.62 7.72
CA GLN A 32 9.02 -19.32 7.02
C GLN A 32 8.57 -20.68 6.48
N GLU A 33 7.80 -21.44 7.25
CA GLU A 33 7.24 -22.71 6.81
C GLU A 33 6.22 -22.54 5.67
N ALA A 34 5.40 -21.48 5.72
CA ALA A 34 4.46 -21.15 4.64
C ALA A 34 5.19 -20.69 3.37
N LEU A 35 6.24 -19.89 3.50
CA LEU A 35 7.08 -19.42 2.40
C LEU A 35 7.75 -20.58 1.67
N GLN A 36 8.35 -21.53 2.39
CA GLN A 36 9.00 -22.70 1.80
C GLN A 36 8.04 -23.56 0.96
N LYS A 37 6.76 -23.62 1.32
CA LYS A 37 5.75 -24.39 0.58
C LYS A 37 5.37 -23.76 -0.76
N VAL A 38 5.56 -22.45 -0.92
CA VAL A 38 5.12 -21.70 -2.10
C VAL A 38 6.27 -21.20 -2.96
N ALA A 39 7.50 -21.21 -2.42
CA ALA A 39 8.71 -20.86 -3.15
C ALA A 39 9.10 -21.96 -4.14
N THR A 40 9.56 -21.53 -5.31
CA THR A 40 10.22 -22.41 -6.29
C THR A 40 11.64 -22.76 -5.82
N PRO A 41 12.32 -23.74 -6.44
CA PRO A 41 13.68 -24.10 -6.06
C PRO A 41 14.71 -22.96 -6.15
N ASP A 42 14.46 -21.98 -7.02
CA ASP A 42 15.25 -20.75 -7.17
C ASP A 42 14.82 -19.62 -6.20
N GLY A 43 13.86 -19.88 -5.31
CA GLY A 43 13.39 -18.96 -4.28
C GLY A 43 12.32 -17.98 -4.73
N PHE A 44 11.92 -18.00 -6.01
CA PHE A 44 10.86 -17.14 -6.54
C PHE A 44 9.49 -17.54 -6.00
N VAL A 45 8.62 -16.54 -5.77
CA VAL A 45 7.23 -16.77 -5.36
C VAL A 45 6.29 -16.05 -6.31
N ARG A 46 5.35 -16.80 -6.88
CA ARG A 46 4.31 -16.25 -7.77
C ARG A 46 3.45 -15.23 -7.03
N PHE A 47 3.01 -14.20 -7.75
CA PHE A 47 2.22 -13.08 -7.22
C PHE A 47 1.05 -13.51 -6.32
N ASP A 48 0.18 -14.41 -6.81
CA ASP A 48 -1.00 -14.85 -6.04
C ASP A 48 -0.63 -15.59 -4.74
N ALA A 49 0.49 -16.32 -4.75
CA ALA A 49 0.99 -17.01 -3.57
C ALA A 49 1.61 -16.02 -2.58
N ALA A 50 2.39 -15.06 -3.06
CA ALA A 50 2.96 -13.98 -2.27
C ALA A 50 1.85 -13.15 -1.60
N LEU A 51 0.80 -12.81 -2.35
CA LEU A 51 -0.36 -12.09 -1.83
C LEU A 51 -1.08 -12.86 -0.70
N ARG A 52 -1.32 -14.16 -0.88
CA ARG A 52 -1.93 -15.00 0.17
C ARG A 52 -1.06 -15.06 1.42
N LEU A 53 0.26 -15.18 1.23
CA LEU A 53 1.22 -15.19 2.32
C LEU A 53 1.17 -13.86 3.09
N VAL A 54 1.18 -12.73 2.39
CA VAL A 54 1.10 -11.40 3.03
C VAL A 54 -0.18 -11.25 3.84
N ARG A 55 -1.35 -11.61 3.27
CA ARG A 55 -2.63 -11.52 4.00
C ARG A 55 -2.67 -12.36 5.28
N ALA A 56 -2.01 -13.51 5.29
CA ALA A 56 -2.04 -14.45 6.41
C ALA A 56 -1.07 -14.09 7.54
N HIS A 57 -0.04 -13.29 7.25
CA HIS A 57 1.06 -13.01 8.18
C HIS A 57 1.20 -11.50 8.43
N GLN A 58 0.08 -10.79 8.50
CA GLN A 58 0.12 -9.38 8.88
C GLN A 58 0.53 -9.22 10.34
N PRO A 59 1.40 -8.24 10.63
CA PRO A 59 1.82 -7.90 11.99
C PRO A 59 0.70 -7.29 12.86
N TRP A 60 -0.36 -6.76 12.25
CA TRP A 60 -1.52 -6.13 12.90
C TRP A 60 -2.82 -6.43 12.14
N ASP A 61 -3.96 -6.02 12.70
CA ASP A 61 -5.26 -6.13 12.04
C ASP A 61 -5.31 -5.24 10.78
N PRO A 62 -5.55 -5.79 9.57
CA PRO A 62 -5.65 -5.00 8.35
C PRO A 62 -6.78 -3.96 8.34
N THR A 63 -7.80 -4.10 9.18
CA THR A 63 -8.86 -3.08 9.33
C THR A 63 -8.46 -1.96 10.31
N ASN A 64 -7.36 -2.11 11.04
CA ASN A 64 -6.83 -1.09 11.94
C ASN A 64 -5.30 -1.18 11.99
N PRO A 65 -4.61 -0.76 10.92
CA PRO A 65 -3.16 -0.91 10.85
C PRO A 65 -2.44 0.05 11.82
N ASP A 66 -1.37 -0.45 12.43
CA ASP A 66 -0.54 0.35 13.34
C ASP A 66 0.33 1.37 12.59
N ALA A 67 0.66 1.11 11.32
CA ALA A 67 1.46 1.99 10.49
C ALA A 67 0.69 3.24 10.05
N ASP A 68 1.24 4.42 10.35
CA ASP A 68 0.59 5.72 10.18
C ASP A 68 0.07 5.94 8.76
N LEU A 69 0.92 5.76 7.74
CA LEU A 69 0.52 5.97 6.34
C LEU A 69 -0.61 5.03 5.93
N LEU A 70 -0.55 3.76 6.31
CA LEU A 70 -1.59 2.79 5.95
C LEU A 70 -2.91 3.09 6.66
N ARG A 71 -2.85 3.54 7.91
CA ARG A 71 -4.01 3.93 8.70
C ARG A 71 -4.68 5.15 8.09
N ASP A 72 -3.93 6.21 7.85
CA ASP A 72 -4.47 7.47 7.36
C ASP A 72 -4.97 7.35 5.92
N LEU A 73 -4.22 6.63 5.07
CA LEU A 73 -4.65 6.37 3.69
C LEU A 73 -5.92 5.51 3.65
N ARG A 74 -6.05 4.54 4.57
CA ARG A 74 -7.27 3.75 4.71
C ARG A 74 -8.46 4.62 5.13
N LEU A 75 -8.29 5.46 6.15
CA LEU A 75 -9.35 6.35 6.63
C LEU A 75 -9.82 7.31 5.54
N GLU A 76 -8.88 7.92 4.82
CA GLU A 76 -9.20 8.81 3.71
C GLU A 76 -9.91 8.07 2.56
N ILE A 77 -9.54 6.82 2.26
CA ILE A 77 -10.26 5.99 1.27
C ILE A 77 -11.69 5.68 1.74
N ILE A 78 -11.89 5.38 3.03
CA ILE A 78 -13.21 5.15 3.63
C ILE A 78 -14.09 6.39 3.46
N ASP A 79 -13.54 7.56 3.77
CA ASP A 79 -14.23 8.85 3.64
C ASP A 79 -14.61 9.16 2.19
N GLN A 80 -13.68 8.94 1.24
CA GLN A 80 -13.94 9.15 -0.20
C GLN A 80 -14.90 8.13 -0.80
N LEU A 81 -14.99 6.92 -0.24
CA LEU A 81 -16.00 5.94 -0.60
C LEU A 81 -17.35 6.20 0.08
N HIS A 82 -17.42 7.18 1.00
CA HIS A 82 -18.60 7.49 1.81
C HIS A 82 -19.14 6.27 2.56
N LEU A 83 -18.24 5.42 3.05
CA LEU A 83 -18.63 4.25 3.83
C LEU A 83 -19.07 4.68 5.22
N ARG A 84 -20.09 3.98 5.74
CA ARG A 84 -20.51 4.13 7.13
C ARG A 84 -19.60 3.31 8.04
N GLU A 85 -19.61 3.60 9.33
CA GLU A 85 -18.78 2.91 10.33
C GLU A 85 -18.88 1.38 10.25
N GLN A 86 -20.10 0.83 10.11
CA GLN A 86 -20.30 -0.62 9.99
C GLN A 86 -19.77 -1.23 8.69
N ASP A 87 -19.47 -0.41 7.67
CA ASP A 87 -18.96 -0.82 6.38
C ASP A 87 -17.44 -0.55 6.26
N ALA A 88 -16.81 0.08 7.25
CA ALA A 88 -15.39 0.47 7.23
C ALA A 88 -14.44 -0.74 7.09
N ASP A 89 -14.79 -1.89 7.68
CA ASP A 89 -13.99 -3.14 7.61
C ASP A 89 -13.92 -3.75 6.20
N ARG A 90 -14.70 -3.22 5.26
CA ARG A 90 -14.58 -3.57 3.83
C ARG A 90 -13.30 -3.03 3.21
N VAL A 91 -12.66 -2.04 3.83
CA VAL A 91 -11.35 -1.52 3.44
C VAL A 91 -10.29 -2.11 4.37
N ARG A 92 -9.27 -2.74 3.80
CA ARG A 92 -8.17 -3.38 4.53
C ARG A 92 -6.83 -2.95 3.96
N ALA A 93 -5.89 -2.60 4.82
CA ALA A 93 -4.55 -2.17 4.43
C ALA A 93 -3.49 -3.19 4.90
N TYR A 94 -2.56 -3.51 4.02
CA TYR A 94 -1.58 -4.57 4.22
C TYR A 94 -0.18 -4.04 3.95
N THR A 95 0.76 -4.36 4.84
CA THR A 95 2.20 -4.20 4.55
C THR A 95 2.72 -5.44 3.84
N ALA A 96 3.58 -5.22 2.86
CA ALA A 96 4.28 -6.24 2.10
C ALA A 96 5.80 -6.14 2.25
N VAL A 97 6.32 -5.15 2.97
CA VAL A 97 7.76 -4.96 3.21
C VAL A 97 8.35 -6.20 3.88
N GLY A 98 9.42 -6.74 3.27
CA GLY A 98 10.08 -7.96 3.70
C GLY A 98 9.40 -9.25 3.22
N SER A 99 8.37 -9.17 2.39
CA SER A 99 7.72 -10.32 1.77
C SER A 99 8.20 -10.57 0.33
N PRO A 100 7.90 -11.74 -0.27
CA PRO A 100 8.12 -11.95 -1.69
C PRO A 100 7.38 -10.95 -2.59
N LEU A 101 6.31 -10.31 -2.11
CA LEU A 101 5.56 -9.29 -2.84
C LEU A 101 6.38 -8.00 -3.00
N ASP A 102 7.12 -7.61 -1.96
CA ASP A 102 8.16 -6.58 -2.01
C ASP A 102 9.33 -7.05 -2.91
N ILE A 103 9.97 -8.16 -2.54
CA ILE A 103 11.24 -8.61 -3.15
C ILE A 103 11.14 -8.85 -4.66
N PHE A 104 10.08 -9.52 -5.13
CA PHE A 104 9.96 -9.93 -6.54
C PHE A 104 9.02 -9.03 -7.33
N HIS A 105 7.99 -8.47 -6.68
CA HIS A 105 6.92 -7.75 -7.36
C HIS A 105 6.99 -6.24 -7.14
N GLY A 106 7.90 -5.73 -6.30
CA GLY A 106 8.13 -4.30 -6.08
C GLY A 106 6.92 -3.59 -5.48
N ILE A 107 6.25 -4.26 -4.54
CA ILE A 107 5.06 -3.75 -3.86
C ILE A 107 5.35 -3.77 -2.36
N ASP A 108 5.36 -2.58 -1.76
CA ASP A 108 5.66 -2.38 -0.35
C ASP A 108 4.41 -2.48 0.51
N ALA A 109 3.25 -2.16 -0.05
CA ALA A 109 1.97 -2.28 0.60
C ALA A 109 0.81 -2.41 -0.40
N PHE A 110 -0.36 -2.79 0.06
CA PHE A 110 -1.58 -2.74 -0.76
C PHE A 110 -2.82 -2.49 0.10
N ILE A 111 -3.85 -1.91 -0.52
CA ILE A 111 -5.17 -1.72 0.08
C ILE A 111 -6.20 -2.48 -0.73
N GLU A 112 -7.09 -3.17 -0.04
CA GLU A 112 -8.21 -3.89 -0.62
C GLU A 112 -9.53 -3.27 -0.20
N TYR A 113 -10.46 -3.15 -1.14
CA TYR A 113 -11.84 -2.73 -0.90
C TYR A 113 -12.79 -3.80 -1.43
N GLN A 114 -13.67 -4.28 -0.55
CA GLN A 114 -14.75 -5.21 -0.90
C GLN A 114 -16.04 -4.44 -1.17
N ASP A 115 -16.39 -4.33 -2.46
CA ASP A 115 -17.54 -3.55 -2.92
C ASP A 115 -18.87 -4.06 -2.32
N GLN A 116 -19.66 -3.15 -1.72
CA GLN A 116 -20.89 -3.52 -1.02
C GLN A 116 -21.97 -4.12 -1.92
N LYS A 117 -21.98 -3.81 -3.21
CA LYS A 117 -23.02 -4.25 -4.14
C LYS A 117 -22.66 -5.55 -4.84
N THR A 118 -21.39 -5.69 -5.21
CA THR A 118 -20.90 -6.79 -6.04
C THR A 118 -20.10 -7.81 -5.27
N GLU A 119 -19.70 -7.50 -4.03
CA GLU A 119 -18.81 -8.32 -3.19
C GLU A 119 -17.44 -8.58 -3.84
N ASN A 120 -17.12 -7.89 -4.93
CA ASN A 120 -15.84 -7.96 -5.59
C ASN A 120 -14.77 -7.24 -4.77
N VAL A 121 -13.62 -7.89 -4.60
CA VAL A 121 -12.45 -7.28 -4.00
C VAL A 121 -11.63 -6.57 -5.07
N ARG A 122 -11.49 -5.25 -4.89
CA ARG A 122 -10.59 -4.41 -5.68
C ARG A 122 -9.33 -4.15 -4.87
N ARG A 123 -8.19 -4.06 -5.53
CA ARG A 123 -6.89 -3.85 -4.90
C ARG A 123 -6.15 -2.70 -5.57
N ILE A 124 -5.53 -1.87 -4.74
CA ILE A 124 -4.45 -0.98 -5.15
C ILE A 124 -3.15 -1.42 -4.52
N THR A 125 -2.06 -1.39 -5.28
CA THR A 125 -0.71 -1.68 -4.80
C THR A 125 0.11 -0.39 -4.71
N LEU A 126 0.95 -0.31 -3.69
CA LEU A 126 1.76 0.85 -3.34
C LEU A 126 3.25 0.48 -3.43
N ASP A 127 4.05 1.39 -4.00
CA ASP A 127 5.51 1.37 -4.00
C ASP A 127 5.97 2.70 -3.38
N LEU A 128 6.74 2.62 -2.30
CA LEU A 128 7.31 3.77 -1.60
C LEU A 128 8.76 3.93 -2.09
N THR A 129 9.08 5.11 -2.63
CA THR A 129 10.42 5.37 -3.16
C THR A 129 10.93 6.73 -2.74
N LEU A 130 12.15 6.78 -2.22
CA LEU A 130 12.90 8.03 -2.02
C LEU A 130 13.50 8.57 -3.33
N LYS A 131 13.48 7.77 -4.42
CA LYS A 131 14.01 8.21 -5.71
C LYS A 131 13.00 9.09 -6.45
N GLU A 132 13.37 10.33 -6.71
CA GLU A 132 12.60 11.30 -7.51
C GLU A 132 12.33 10.80 -8.94
N HIS A 133 13.25 9.99 -9.50
CA HIS A 133 13.18 9.46 -10.86
C HIS A 133 13.10 7.93 -10.88
N LYS A 134 11.87 7.39 -10.80
CA LYS A 134 11.52 6.09 -11.40
C LYS A 134 10.75 6.38 -12.69
N ASP A 135 11.16 5.81 -13.81
CA ASP A 135 10.42 5.97 -15.07
C ASP A 135 9.01 5.37 -14.93
N ALA A 136 8.03 5.97 -15.60
CA ALA A 136 6.65 5.47 -15.59
C ALA A 136 6.57 4.01 -16.09
N ASP A 137 7.43 3.64 -17.03
CA ASP A 137 7.52 2.30 -17.61
C ASP A 137 8.12 1.24 -16.66
N GLN A 138 8.70 1.66 -15.54
CA GLN A 138 9.24 0.76 -14.50
C GLN A 138 8.28 0.59 -13.31
N ARG A 139 7.10 1.23 -13.34
CA ARG A 139 6.09 1.10 -12.28
C ARG A 139 5.47 -0.30 -12.29
N LYS A 140 5.69 -1.06 -11.23
CA LYS A 140 5.01 -2.34 -10.96
C LYS A 140 3.75 -2.17 -10.09
N ALA A 141 3.66 -1.07 -9.35
CA ALA A 141 2.55 -0.75 -8.46
C ALA A 141 1.55 0.23 -9.10
N ASN A 142 0.31 0.23 -8.62
CA ASN A 142 -0.72 1.18 -9.08
C ASN A 142 -0.37 2.63 -8.70
N ILE A 143 0.13 2.82 -7.48
CA ILE A 143 0.47 4.13 -6.91
C ILE A 143 1.93 4.11 -6.48
N LEU A 144 2.64 5.19 -6.78
CA LEU A 144 4.03 5.39 -6.39
C LEU A 144 4.12 6.61 -5.46
N ILE A 145 4.60 6.39 -4.25
CA ILE A 145 4.71 7.40 -3.19
C ILE A 145 6.15 7.92 -3.17
N ARG A 146 6.34 9.21 -3.46
CA ARG A 146 7.66 9.85 -3.64
C ARG A 146 7.93 11.02 -2.69
N GLU A 147 6.89 11.80 -2.45
CA GLU A 147 6.94 13.06 -1.70
C GLU A 147 5.98 12.92 -0.53
N LEU A 148 6.39 12.12 0.45
CA LEU A 148 5.66 11.94 1.68
C LEU A 148 6.37 12.74 2.78
N PRO A 149 5.78 13.86 3.24
CA PRO A 149 6.26 14.59 4.41
C PRO A 149 6.28 13.69 5.65
N ALA A 150 7.04 14.06 6.68
CA ALA A 150 6.95 13.37 7.96
C ALA A 150 5.53 13.53 8.56
N PRO A 151 5.02 12.55 9.33
CA PRO A 151 3.66 12.59 9.88
C PRO A 151 3.34 13.85 10.71
N GLU A 152 4.35 14.49 11.31
CA GLU A 152 4.22 15.70 12.10
C GLU A 152 4.13 16.99 11.26
N GLU A 153 4.37 16.93 9.95
CA GLU A 153 4.29 18.08 9.06
C GLU A 153 2.85 18.39 8.63
N ASP A 154 2.47 19.68 8.60
CA ASP A 154 1.13 20.15 8.21
C ASP A 154 0.70 19.70 6.79
N THR A 155 1.68 19.35 5.94
CA THR A 155 1.47 18.93 4.55
C THR A 155 1.27 17.42 4.40
N TYR A 156 1.52 16.63 5.45
CA TYR A 156 1.42 15.17 5.39
C TYR A 156 0.00 14.69 5.02
N LEU A 157 -1.02 15.18 5.71
CA LEU A 157 -2.41 14.80 5.41
C LEU A 157 -2.82 15.22 3.98
N GLN A 158 -2.30 16.33 3.47
CA GLN A 158 -2.55 16.75 2.09
C GLN A 158 -1.95 15.76 1.08
N ALA A 159 -0.76 15.21 1.39
CA ALA A 159 -0.14 14.15 0.60
C ALA A 159 -0.96 12.85 0.67
N VAL A 160 -1.45 12.47 1.85
CA VAL A 160 -2.34 11.31 2.03
C VAL A 160 -3.62 11.46 1.20
N THR A 161 -4.32 12.59 1.31
CA THR A 161 -5.52 12.89 0.51
C THR A 161 -5.24 12.83 -0.99
N ARG A 162 -4.08 13.31 -1.44
CA ARG A 162 -3.66 13.23 -2.85
C ARG A 162 -3.53 11.77 -3.29
N TYR A 163 -2.86 10.91 -2.52
CA TYR A 163 -2.69 9.50 -2.84
C TYR A 163 -4.00 8.71 -2.77
N ALA A 164 -4.88 9.02 -1.83
CA ALA A 164 -6.22 8.44 -1.79
C ALA A 164 -7.04 8.78 -3.03
N LYS A 165 -7.00 10.03 -3.50
CA LYS A 165 -7.65 10.44 -4.76
C LYS A 165 -7.11 9.67 -5.97
N GLU A 166 -5.81 9.37 -5.99
CA GLU A 166 -5.22 8.50 -7.02
C GLU A 166 -5.74 7.06 -6.89
N ALA A 167 -5.84 6.53 -5.68
CA ALA A 167 -6.39 5.21 -5.39
C ALA A 167 -7.83 5.03 -5.88
N MET A 168 -8.65 6.07 -5.74
CA MET A 168 -10.06 6.02 -6.15
C MET A 168 -10.25 5.70 -7.63
N ARG A 169 -9.26 6.02 -8.49
CA ARG A 169 -9.29 5.67 -9.93
C ARG A 169 -9.32 4.16 -10.18
N PHE A 170 -8.81 3.37 -9.25
CA PHE A 170 -8.77 1.91 -9.31
C PHE A 170 -9.88 1.27 -8.49
N LEU A 171 -10.28 1.92 -7.39
CA LEU A 171 -11.29 1.40 -6.47
C LEU A 171 -12.74 1.67 -6.92
N GLN A 172 -13.00 2.75 -7.65
CA GLN A 172 -14.33 3.00 -8.19
C GLN A 172 -14.57 2.23 -9.49
N PRO A 173 -15.76 1.67 -9.73
CA PRO A 173 -16.12 1.18 -11.05
C PRO A 173 -15.97 2.34 -12.03
N SER A 174 -15.21 2.17 -13.11
CA SER A 174 -15.31 3.09 -14.24
C SER A 174 -16.80 3.21 -14.56
N ALA A 175 -17.36 4.41 -14.42
CA ALA A 175 -18.70 4.67 -14.91
C ALA A 175 -18.67 4.17 -16.36
N ARG A 176 -19.43 3.10 -16.65
CA ARG A 176 -19.58 2.64 -18.02
C ARG A 176 -19.97 3.89 -18.79
N HIS A 177 -19.22 4.25 -19.82
CA HIS A 177 -19.78 5.05 -20.89
C HIS A 177 -21.05 4.31 -21.30
N GLU A 178 -22.20 4.80 -20.84
CA GLU A 178 -23.47 4.48 -21.43
C GLU A 178 -23.32 4.90 -22.89
N HIS A 179 -23.08 3.92 -23.77
CA HIS A 179 -23.25 4.18 -25.18
C HIS A 179 -24.69 4.68 -25.33
N PRO A 180 -24.91 5.89 -25.89
CA PRO A 180 -26.27 6.31 -26.18
C PRO A 180 -26.91 5.22 -27.04
N PRO A 181 -28.19 4.87 -26.79
CA PRO A 181 -28.86 3.85 -27.57
C PRO A 181 -28.70 4.22 -29.05
N ARG A 182 -28.21 3.26 -29.85
CA ARG A 182 -28.22 3.40 -31.30
C ARG A 182 -29.67 3.66 -31.67
N ARG A 183 -29.95 4.87 -32.18
CA ARG A 183 -31.27 5.22 -32.70
C ARG A 183 -31.64 4.20 -33.80
N PRO A 184 -32.92 3.82 -33.89
CA PRO A 184 -33.40 2.80 -34.83
C PRO A 184 -33.08 3.15 -36.29
#